data_AF-A0A817GPE8-F1
#
_entry.id   AF-A0A817GPE8-F1
#
_cell.length_a   1.000
_cell.length_b   1.000
_cell.length_c   1.000
_cell.angle_alpha   90.00
_cell.angle_beta   90.00
_cell.angle_gamma   90.00
#
_symmetry.space_group_name_H-M   'P 1'
#
loop_
_entity.id
_entity.type
_entity.pdbx_description
1 polymer ?
#
loop_
_entity_poly.entity_id
_entity_poly.type
_entity_poly.pdbx_seq_one_letter_code
_entity_poly.pdbx_strand_id
1 'polypeptide(L)'
;MFWFITIGLLLLIHTSLGCSPPSFSSLSVEQNFNLYKFLGFWYEIDFYEAGLDPADAYTDFIQLFQLENDVTKHLLAFARARAANQPNCLSPTTWSIYANNGAKMIFENQDVTSATIPNQPLYVLKTDYDHYALTSKCVTPNYNLDQPCQQRTLNLYSRKPFLESKYLVQLESYIINVLCFNSNDIIRTPFRRPFCYPIHSKKNRYSTEP
;
A
#
# COMPACT_ATOMS: atom_id res chain seq x y z
N MET A 1 -29.83 20.36 64.76
CA MET A 1 -28.57 20.54 63.99
C MET A 1 -28.26 19.21 63.30
N PHE A 2 -28.70 19.04 62.05
CA PHE A 2 -28.36 17.87 61.22
C PHE A 2 -28.16 18.39 59.80
N TRP A 3 -26.94 18.21 59.28
CA TRP A 3 -26.54 18.52 57.91
C TRP A 3 -26.62 17.22 57.09
N PHE A 4 -27.37 17.24 55.98
CA PHE A 4 -27.27 16.21 54.95
C PHE A 4 -26.33 16.72 53.86
N ILE A 5 -25.20 16.03 53.68
CA ILE A 5 -24.30 16.22 52.53
C ILE A 5 -24.73 15.20 51.48
N THR A 6 -25.37 15.65 50.40
CA THR A 6 -25.61 14.85 49.20
C THR A 6 -24.34 14.83 48.35
N ILE A 7 -23.67 13.68 48.33
CA ILE A 7 -22.57 13.42 47.39
C ILE A 7 -23.21 13.07 46.05
N GLY A 8 -23.21 14.01 45.11
CA GLY A 8 -23.60 13.78 43.72
C GLY A 8 -22.58 12.89 43.03
N LEU A 9 -22.99 11.66 42.72
CA LEU A 9 -22.23 10.73 41.90
C LEU A 9 -22.30 11.20 40.43
N LEU A 10 -21.28 11.93 39.98
CA LEU A 10 -21.07 12.26 38.57
C LEU A 10 -20.66 10.98 37.82
N LEU A 11 -21.64 10.34 37.17
CA LEU A 11 -21.36 9.34 36.14
C LEU A 11 -20.69 10.02 34.95
N LEU A 12 -19.36 9.88 34.88
CA LEU A 12 -18.60 10.13 33.66
C LEU A 12 -18.98 9.05 32.63
N ILE A 13 -19.89 9.39 31.73
CA ILE A 13 -20.16 8.57 30.55
C ILE A 13 -18.93 8.72 29.65
N HIS A 14 -18.01 7.77 29.70
CA HIS A 14 -16.99 7.60 28.67
C HIS A 14 -17.69 7.09 27.41
N THR A 15 -18.18 8.01 26.57
CA THR A 15 -18.41 7.69 25.17
C THR A 15 -17.05 7.36 24.57
N SER A 16 -16.79 6.08 24.30
CA SER A 16 -15.68 5.70 23.43
C SER A 16 -15.95 6.37 22.08
N LEU A 17 -15.28 7.49 21.81
CA LEU A 17 -15.21 8.09 20.49
C LEU A 17 -14.54 7.05 19.58
N GLY A 18 -15.36 6.22 18.93
CA GLY A 18 -14.89 5.26 17.95
C GLY A 18 -14.21 5.98 16.79
N CYS A 19 -13.10 5.44 16.31
CA CYS A 19 -12.44 5.93 15.11
C CYS A 19 -13.35 5.65 13.91
N SER A 20 -13.73 6.68 13.15
CA SER A 20 -14.52 6.52 11.93
C SER A 20 -13.61 6.63 10.71
N PRO A 21 -13.56 5.61 9.82
CA PRO A 21 -12.69 5.66 8.64
C PRO A 21 -13.00 6.88 7.76
N PRO A 22 -11.98 7.67 7.37
CA PRO A 22 -12.18 8.78 6.45
C PRO A 22 -12.58 8.29 5.07
N SER A 23 -13.36 9.10 4.33
CA SER A 23 -13.67 8.80 2.94
C SER A 23 -12.38 8.81 2.11
N PHE A 24 -12.28 7.94 1.11
CA PHE A 24 -11.06 7.79 0.32
C PHE A 24 -10.62 9.10 -0.35
N SER A 25 -11.57 9.89 -0.87
CA SER A 25 -11.29 11.18 -1.51
C SER A 25 -10.77 12.25 -0.54
N SER A 26 -11.04 12.11 0.76
CA SER A 26 -10.58 13.03 1.82
C SER A 26 -9.22 12.66 2.42
N LEU A 27 -8.63 11.53 2.01
CA LEU A 27 -7.33 11.10 2.53
C LEU A 27 -6.25 12.16 2.25
N SER A 28 -5.51 12.53 3.30
CA SER A 28 -4.30 13.33 3.17
C SER A 28 -3.21 12.52 2.49
N VAL A 29 -2.56 13.13 1.49
CA VAL A 29 -1.48 12.53 0.71
C VAL A 29 -0.17 13.24 0.97
N GLU A 30 0.95 12.58 0.64
CA GLU A 30 2.29 13.15 0.78
C GLU A 30 2.38 14.51 0.06
N GLN A 31 2.79 15.54 0.80
CA GLN A 31 2.87 16.89 0.27
C GLN A 31 4.18 17.06 -0.52
N ASN A 32 4.13 17.82 -1.61
CA ASN A 32 5.28 18.02 -2.51
C ASN A 32 5.91 16.69 -2.97
N PHE A 33 5.07 15.69 -3.21
CA PHE A 33 5.51 14.36 -3.62
C PHE A 33 6.44 14.42 -4.83
N ASN A 34 7.58 13.74 -4.73
CA ASN A 34 8.55 13.64 -5.80
C ASN A 34 8.58 12.22 -6.38
N LEU A 35 8.04 12.06 -7.59
CA LEU A 35 7.96 10.76 -8.24
C LEU A 35 9.33 10.10 -8.44
N TYR A 36 10.34 10.86 -8.85
CA TYR A 36 11.66 10.32 -9.17
C TYR A 36 12.38 9.76 -7.94
N LYS A 37 12.16 10.35 -6.76
CA LYS A 37 12.66 9.83 -5.48
C LYS A 37 11.91 8.58 -5.02
N PHE A 38 10.66 8.40 -5.46
CA PHE A 38 9.83 7.26 -5.09
C PHE A 38 10.17 5.99 -5.88
N LEU A 39 10.80 6.11 -7.06
CA LEU A 39 11.17 4.98 -7.92
C LEU A 39 12.08 3.96 -7.21
N GLY A 40 12.21 2.78 -7.80
CA GLY A 40 13.05 1.69 -7.33
C GLY A 40 12.30 0.61 -6.56
N PHE A 41 13.05 -0.21 -5.84
CA PHE A 41 12.50 -1.34 -5.10
C PHE A 41 11.89 -0.92 -3.76
N TRP A 42 10.78 -1.57 -3.43
CA TRP A 42 10.04 -1.47 -2.20
C TRP A 42 9.65 -2.88 -1.73
N TYR A 43 9.87 -3.17 -0.47
CA TYR A 43 9.51 -4.41 0.20
C TYR A 43 8.22 -4.16 0.96
N GLU A 44 7.16 -4.92 0.69
CA GLU A 44 5.92 -4.79 1.48
C GLU A 44 6.16 -5.36 2.87
N ILE A 45 5.86 -4.56 3.88
CA ILE A 45 6.08 -4.86 5.29
C ILE A 45 4.77 -5.27 5.94
N ASP A 46 3.72 -4.47 5.77
CA ASP A 46 2.36 -4.74 6.27
C ASP A 46 1.35 -4.38 5.19
N PHE A 47 0.22 -5.07 5.15
CA PHE A 47 -0.84 -4.77 4.19
C PHE A 47 -2.23 -5.08 4.74
N TYR A 48 -3.25 -4.52 4.09
CA TYR A 48 -4.65 -4.82 4.33
C TYR A 48 -5.38 -4.95 3.00
N GLU A 49 -6.16 -6.02 2.87
CA GLU A 49 -7.09 -6.25 1.76
C GLU A 49 -8.37 -6.90 2.29
N ALA A 50 -9.52 -6.26 2.03
CA ALA A 50 -10.79 -6.70 2.56
C ALA A 50 -11.22 -8.04 1.94
N GLY A 51 -11.48 -9.04 2.78
CA GLY A 51 -11.95 -10.35 2.33
C GLY A 51 -10.87 -11.27 1.77
N LEU A 52 -9.59 -10.92 1.93
CA LEU A 52 -8.48 -11.81 1.60
C LEU A 52 -8.47 -13.04 2.52
N ASP A 53 -8.38 -14.22 1.93
CA ASP A 53 -8.09 -15.44 2.69
C ASP A 53 -6.62 -15.39 3.16
N PRO A 54 -6.31 -15.56 4.45
CA PRO A 54 -4.93 -15.64 4.93
C PRO A 54 -4.05 -16.67 4.20
N ALA A 55 -4.64 -17.71 3.59
CA ALA A 55 -3.92 -18.68 2.76
C ALA A 55 -3.41 -18.10 1.42
N ASP A 56 -4.05 -17.03 0.94
CA ASP A 56 -3.69 -16.29 -0.27
C ASP A 56 -2.73 -15.13 0.02
N ALA A 57 -2.41 -14.90 1.29
CA ALA A 57 -1.45 -13.88 1.68
C ALA A 57 -0.07 -14.14 1.04
N TYR A 58 0.55 -13.04 0.60
CA TYR A 58 1.85 -13.07 -0.02
C TYR A 58 2.97 -13.14 1.03
N THR A 59 4.07 -13.76 0.63
CA THR A 59 5.36 -13.77 1.33
C THR A 59 6.42 -13.23 0.38
N ASP A 60 7.46 -12.58 0.91
CA ASP A 60 8.54 -11.97 0.13
C ASP A 60 8.06 -11.01 -0.97
N PHE A 61 7.02 -10.22 -0.68
CA PHE A 61 6.44 -9.31 -1.65
C PHE A 61 7.37 -8.11 -1.89
N ILE A 62 7.87 -8.01 -3.11
CA ILE A 62 8.75 -6.92 -3.56
C ILE A 62 8.11 -6.28 -4.77
N GLN A 63 8.04 -4.95 -4.76
CA GLN A 63 7.56 -4.14 -5.85
C GLN A 63 8.67 -3.23 -6.40
N LEU A 64 8.88 -3.25 -7.71
CA LEU A 64 9.73 -2.30 -8.43
C LEU A 64 8.84 -1.28 -9.13
N PHE A 65 8.99 0.00 -8.77
CA PHE A 65 8.41 1.11 -9.50
C PHE A 65 9.47 1.70 -10.44
N GLN A 66 9.21 1.66 -11.73
CA GLN A 66 10.09 2.25 -12.75
C GLN A 66 9.27 3.05 -13.75
N LEU A 67 9.87 4.05 -14.40
CA LEU A 67 9.21 4.74 -15.51
C LEU A 67 9.14 3.82 -16.73
N GLU A 68 8.02 3.87 -17.43
CA GLU A 68 7.89 3.36 -18.79
C GLU A 68 8.67 4.31 -19.74
N ASN A 69 9.45 3.75 -20.68
CA ASN A 69 10.40 4.50 -21.53
C ASN A 69 9.80 5.80 -22.11
N ASP A 70 10.59 6.89 -22.12
CA ASP A 70 10.31 8.23 -22.70
C ASP A 70 8.98 8.93 -22.36
N VAL A 71 8.08 8.29 -21.61
CA VAL A 71 6.81 8.87 -21.17
C VAL A 71 6.88 9.14 -19.67
N THR A 72 7.07 10.42 -19.32
CA THR A 72 7.21 10.94 -17.93
C THR A 72 6.01 10.71 -17.00
N LYS A 73 5.01 9.93 -17.43
CA LYS A 73 3.73 9.77 -16.73
C LYS A 73 3.27 8.33 -16.54
N HIS A 74 4.03 7.34 -17.01
CA HIS A 74 3.67 5.94 -16.83
C HIS A 74 4.71 5.25 -15.96
N LEU A 75 4.26 4.65 -14.86
CA LEU A 75 5.06 3.79 -14.02
C LEU A 75 4.69 2.34 -14.30
N LEU A 76 5.69 1.50 -14.50
CA LEU A 76 5.54 0.07 -14.44
C LEU A 76 5.82 -0.36 -13.00
N ALA A 77 4.83 -1.01 -12.41
CA ALA A 77 4.92 -1.66 -11.11
C ALA A 77 5.08 -3.17 -11.34
N PHE A 78 6.28 -3.69 -11.10
CA PHE A 78 6.51 -5.13 -11.12
C PHE A 78 6.43 -5.64 -9.70
N ALA A 79 5.49 -6.53 -9.39
CA ALA A 79 5.57 -7.30 -8.16
C ALA A 79 6.03 -8.72 -8.40
N ARG A 80 6.71 -9.25 -7.39
CA ARG A 80 6.91 -10.67 -7.19
C ARG A 80 6.59 -10.99 -5.75
N ALA A 81 5.96 -12.13 -5.55
CA ALA A 81 5.63 -12.66 -4.25
C ALA A 81 5.81 -14.19 -4.23
N ARG A 82 5.59 -14.81 -3.08
CA ARG A 82 5.35 -16.24 -2.92
C ARG A 82 4.00 -16.38 -2.24
N ALA A 83 3.04 -17.09 -2.84
CA ALA A 83 1.83 -17.45 -2.11
C ALA A 83 2.23 -18.31 -0.91
N ALA A 84 1.60 -18.14 0.25
CA ALA A 84 2.01 -18.75 1.52
C ALA A 84 2.25 -20.28 1.44
N ASN A 85 1.58 -20.98 0.51
CA ASN A 85 1.61 -22.42 0.33
C ASN A 85 2.33 -22.92 -0.94
N GLN A 86 3.02 -22.05 -1.70
CA GLN A 86 3.70 -22.41 -2.96
C GLN A 86 5.23 -22.35 -2.79
N PRO A 87 5.99 -23.42 -3.11
CA PRO A 87 7.44 -23.45 -2.95
C PRO A 87 8.20 -22.66 -4.04
N ASN A 88 7.55 -22.35 -5.15
CA ASN A 88 8.15 -21.64 -6.28
C ASN A 88 7.91 -20.13 -6.18
N CYS A 89 8.89 -19.31 -6.58
CA CYS A 89 8.69 -17.87 -6.71
C CYS A 89 7.55 -17.59 -7.72
N LEU A 90 6.58 -16.72 -7.37
CA LEU A 90 5.50 -16.38 -8.32
C LEU A 90 6.08 -15.78 -9.60
N SER A 91 5.32 -15.98 -10.67
CA SER A 91 5.49 -15.27 -11.93
C SER A 91 5.43 -13.75 -11.70
N PRO A 92 6.32 -12.97 -12.33
CA PRO A 92 6.25 -11.52 -12.26
C PRO A 92 4.90 -11.03 -12.78
N THR A 93 4.19 -10.26 -11.98
CA THR A 93 3.03 -9.48 -12.45
C THR A 93 3.50 -8.06 -12.72
N THR A 94 3.05 -7.49 -13.83
CA THR A 94 3.32 -6.10 -14.19
C THR A 94 2.00 -5.36 -14.24
N TRP A 95 1.95 -4.20 -13.59
CA TRP A 95 0.83 -3.27 -13.71
C TRP A 95 1.32 -1.94 -14.22
N SER A 96 0.45 -1.25 -14.96
CA SER A 96 0.68 0.11 -15.40
C SER A 96 0.04 1.06 -14.41
N ILE A 97 0.74 2.13 -14.05
CA ILE A 97 0.23 3.18 -13.16
C ILE A 97 0.44 4.50 -13.88
N TYR A 98 -0.65 5.20 -14.17
CA TYR A 98 -0.59 6.57 -14.64
C TYR A 98 -0.24 7.49 -13.46
N ALA A 99 0.99 8.00 -13.47
CA ALA A 99 1.51 8.93 -12.51
C ALA A 99 1.53 10.34 -13.11
N ASN A 100 0.78 11.26 -12.51
CA ASN A 100 0.77 12.67 -12.89
C ASN A 100 1.81 13.51 -12.12
N ASN A 101 2.95 12.90 -11.77
CA ASN A 101 3.95 13.44 -10.84
C ASN A 101 3.45 13.78 -9.42
N GLY A 102 2.19 13.51 -9.09
CA GLY A 102 1.61 13.72 -7.76
C GLY A 102 1.47 12.42 -6.95
N ALA A 103 1.20 12.57 -5.66
CA ALA A 103 0.91 11.45 -4.75
C ALA A 103 -0.45 10.79 -5.01
N LYS A 104 -1.32 11.37 -5.85
CA LYS A 104 -2.59 10.79 -6.29
C LYS A 104 -2.43 10.26 -7.72
N MET A 105 -2.22 8.96 -7.83
CA MET A 105 -2.00 8.25 -9.09
C MET A 105 -3.21 7.41 -9.47
N ILE A 106 -3.20 6.88 -10.69
CA ILE A 106 -4.22 5.95 -11.19
C ILE A 106 -3.53 4.64 -11.55
N PHE A 107 -3.97 3.56 -10.91
CA PHE A 107 -3.56 2.20 -11.20
C PHE A 107 -4.43 1.66 -12.34
N GLU A 108 -3.81 1.32 -13.46
CA GLU A 108 -4.45 0.73 -14.63
C GLU A 108 -4.25 -0.78 -14.57
N ASN A 109 -5.34 -1.52 -14.29
CA ASN A 109 -5.29 -2.97 -14.45
C ASN A 109 -5.45 -3.30 -15.94
N GLN A 110 -4.35 -3.63 -16.60
CA GLN A 110 -4.39 -4.16 -17.96
C GLN A 110 -4.89 -5.61 -17.92
N ASP A 111 -6.20 -5.78 -17.80
CA ASP A 111 -6.81 -7.05 -18.16
C ASP A 111 -6.86 -7.10 -19.70
N VAL A 112 -5.96 -7.88 -20.29
CA VAL A 112 -5.74 -7.98 -21.75
C VAL A 112 -7.00 -8.45 -22.51
N THR A 113 -8.02 -8.92 -21.77
CA THR A 113 -9.28 -9.45 -22.32
C THR A 113 -10.45 -8.47 -22.25
N SER A 114 -10.33 -7.37 -21.51
CA SER A 114 -11.40 -6.40 -21.26
C SER A 114 -11.19 -5.13 -22.09
N ALA A 115 -12.23 -4.66 -22.80
CA ALA A 115 -12.22 -3.38 -23.51
C ALA A 115 -12.19 -2.16 -22.57
N THR A 116 -12.34 -2.37 -21.26
CA THR A 116 -12.35 -1.34 -20.22
C THR A 116 -11.24 -1.61 -19.20
N ILE A 117 -10.29 -0.70 -19.13
CA ILE A 117 -9.24 -0.65 -18.11
C ILE A 117 -9.87 -0.04 -16.84
N PRO A 118 -10.03 -0.77 -15.72
CA PRO A 118 -10.53 -0.16 -14.50
C PRO A 118 -9.43 0.73 -13.91
N ASN A 119 -9.67 2.04 -13.95
CA ASN A 119 -8.83 3.06 -13.34
C ASN A 119 -9.06 3.09 -11.83
N GLN A 120 -8.14 2.53 -11.05
CA GLN A 120 -8.23 2.49 -9.59
C GLN A 120 -7.34 3.56 -8.97
N PRO A 121 -7.85 4.48 -8.13
CA PRO A 121 -7.01 5.51 -7.55
C PRO A 121 -6.03 4.90 -6.54
N LEU A 122 -4.76 5.27 -6.66
CA LEU A 122 -3.65 4.86 -5.78
C LEU A 122 -3.04 6.11 -5.16
N TYR A 123 -3.12 6.23 -3.84
CA TYR A 123 -2.62 7.38 -3.09
C TYR A 123 -1.38 7.02 -2.29
N VAL A 124 -0.31 7.81 -2.43
CA VAL A 124 0.84 7.79 -1.52
C VAL A 124 0.51 8.69 -0.34
N LEU A 125 0.16 8.08 0.79
CA LEU A 125 -0.30 8.78 1.99
C LEU A 125 0.86 9.42 2.76
N LYS A 126 1.97 8.68 2.90
CA LYS A 126 3.20 9.13 3.54
C LYS A 126 4.41 8.46 2.89
N THR A 127 5.50 9.18 2.69
CA THR A 127 6.80 8.59 2.34
C THR A 127 7.94 9.54 2.67
N ASP A 128 9.06 9.00 3.14
CA ASP A 128 10.32 9.75 3.24
C ASP A 128 11.30 9.38 2.11
N TYR A 129 10.83 8.63 1.11
CA TYR A 129 11.55 8.14 -0.07
C TYR A 129 12.66 7.11 0.21
N ASP A 130 13.36 7.23 1.34
CA ASP A 130 14.58 6.49 1.66
C ASP A 130 14.36 5.32 2.62
N HIS A 131 13.25 5.30 3.38
CA HIS A 131 12.99 4.28 4.38
C HIS A 131 11.62 3.64 4.22
N TYR A 132 10.56 4.42 4.04
CA TYR A 132 9.19 3.89 4.02
C TYR A 132 8.28 4.54 2.99
N ALA A 133 7.21 3.84 2.65
CA ALA A 133 6.06 4.39 1.93
C ALA A 133 4.78 3.75 2.44
N LEU A 134 3.76 4.55 2.73
CA LEU A 134 2.42 4.09 3.05
C LEU A 134 1.51 4.48 1.88
N THR A 135 0.91 3.49 1.24
CA THR A 135 -0.01 3.68 0.13
C THR A 135 -1.38 3.14 0.44
N SER A 136 -2.41 3.71 -0.17
CA SER A 136 -3.76 3.16 -0.16
C SER A 136 -4.36 3.20 -1.55
N LYS A 137 -5.02 2.12 -1.95
CA LYS A 137 -5.71 2.02 -3.25
C LYS A 137 -7.18 1.76 -3.03
N CYS A 138 -8.02 2.36 -3.86
CA CYS A 138 -9.42 1.99 -3.93
C CYS A 138 -9.68 0.93 -4.98
N VAL A 139 -10.26 -0.19 -4.58
CA VAL A 139 -10.71 -1.27 -5.44
C VAL A 139 -12.23 -1.18 -5.55
N THR A 140 -12.69 -0.70 -6.70
CA THR A 140 -14.11 -0.67 -7.06
C THR A 140 -14.23 -1.16 -8.51
N PRO A 141 -15.03 -2.18 -8.80
CA PRO A 141 -15.34 -2.54 -10.20
C PRO A 141 -15.95 -1.35 -10.92
N ASN A 142 -15.44 -1.00 -12.11
CA ASN A 142 -15.88 0.18 -12.87
C ASN A 142 -15.81 1.48 -12.06
N TYR A 143 -14.72 1.69 -11.32
CA TYR A 143 -14.54 2.89 -10.52
C TYR A 143 -14.79 4.16 -11.33
N ASN A 144 -15.69 5.00 -10.83
CA ASN A 144 -15.88 6.37 -11.26
C ASN A 144 -15.44 7.28 -10.11
N LEU A 145 -14.71 8.35 -10.41
CA LEU A 145 -14.27 9.38 -9.46
C LEU A 145 -15.43 9.96 -8.63
N ASP A 146 -16.64 9.95 -9.16
CA ASP A 146 -17.86 10.45 -8.49
C ASP A 146 -18.47 9.45 -7.50
N GLN A 147 -18.01 8.19 -7.51
CA GLN A 147 -18.54 7.13 -6.64
C GLN A 147 -17.65 6.94 -5.41
N PRO A 148 -18.24 6.69 -4.23
CA PRO A 148 -17.47 6.40 -3.03
C PRO A 148 -16.65 5.12 -3.22
N CYS A 149 -15.48 5.10 -2.58
CA CYS A 149 -14.66 3.91 -2.59
C CYS A 149 -15.37 2.74 -1.92
N GLN A 150 -15.47 1.59 -2.60
CA GLN A 150 -16.15 0.42 -2.06
C GLN A 150 -15.21 -0.42 -1.20
N GLN A 151 -14.00 -0.69 -1.69
CA GLN A 151 -12.99 -1.43 -0.95
C GLN A 151 -11.68 -0.65 -0.93
N ARG A 152 -11.14 -0.43 0.26
CA ARG A 152 -9.85 0.24 0.44
C ARG A 152 -8.79 -0.80 0.77
N THR A 153 -7.65 -0.71 0.12
CA THR A 153 -6.45 -1.49 0.43
C THR A 153 -5.40 -0.58 1.06
N LEU A 154 -4.46 -1.18 1.78
CA LEU A 154 -3.33 -0.50 2.40
C LEU A 154 -2.07 -1.31 2.16
N ASN A 155 -0.96 -0.65 1.85
CA ASN A 155 0.36 -1.28 1.84
C ASN A 155 1.35 -0.34 2.52
N LEU A 156 2.07 -0.87 3.50
CA LEU A 156 3.24 -0.27 4.11
C LEU A 156 4.47 -0.91 3.50
N TYR A 157 5.31 -0.13 2.86
CA TYR A 157 6.56 -0.56 2.25
C TYR A 157 7.78 -0.05 3.01
N SER A 158 8.90 -0.74 2.82
CA SER A 158 10.25 -0.33 3.24
C SER A 158 11.25 -0.46 2.10
N ARG A 159 12.35 0.30 2.14
CA ARG A 159 13.51 0.09 1.25
C ARG A 159 14.34 -1.14 1.61
N LYS A 160 14.07 -1.76 2.76
CA LYS A 160 14.71 -2.99 3.26
C LYS A 160 13.63 -4.05 3.54
N PRO A 161 13.97 -5.35 3.63
CA PRO A 161 13.01 -6.41 3.99
C PRO A 161 12.55 -6.36 5.47
N PHE A 162 12.79 -5.23 6.15
CA PHE A 162 12.33 -4.90 7.48
C PHE A 162 12.19 -3.38 7.58
N LEU A 163 11.42 -2.90 8.55
CA LEU A 163 11.29 -1.48 8.85
C LEU A 163 11.78 -1.19 10.26
N GLU A 164 12.56 -0.12 10.45
CA GLU A 164 13.05 0.26 11.78
C GLU A 164 11.87 0.64 12.69
N SER A 165 11.94 0.26 13.97
CA SER A 165 10.84 0.40 14.93
C SER A 165 10.31 1.82 15.06
N LYS A 166 11.16 2.84 14.92
CA LYS A 166 10.74 4.25 14.97
C LYS A 166 9.72 4.60 13.87
N TYR A 167 9.93 4.09 12.65
CA TYR A 167 9.01 4.31 11.52
C TYR A 167 7.76 3.44 11.67
N LEU A 168 7.95 2.20 12.11
CA LEU A 168 6.85 1.26 12.35
C LEU A 168 5.83 1.83 13.33
N VAL A 169 6.26 2.22 14.53
CA VAL A 169 5.38 2.76 15.58
C VAL A 169 4.66 4.03 15.10
N GLN A 170 5.38 4.91 14.39
CA GLN A 170 4.79 6.13 13.84
C GLN A 170 3.68 5.83 12.82
N LEU A 171 3.93 4.90 11.90
CA LEU A 171 3.00 4.57 10.82
C LEU A 171 1.83 3.72 11.32
N GLU A 172 2.06 2.78 12.24
CA GLU A 172 0.99 2.02 12.91
C GLU A 172 0.02 2.95 13.65
N SER A 173 0.53 3.94 14.38
CA SER A 173 -0.31 4.95 15.02
C SER A 173 -1.15 5.72 14.00
N TYR A 174 -0.57 6.09 12.85
CA TYR A 174 -1.32 6.76 11.78
C TYR A 174 -2.40 5.84 11.17
N ILE A 175 -2.07 4.58 10.92
CA ILE A 175 -2.99 3.60 10.33
C ILE A 175 -4.19 3.34 11.25
N ILE A 176 -3.95 3.18 12.56
CA ILE A 176 -4.99 2.86 13.53
C ILE A 176 -5.79 4.11 13.90
N ASN A 177 -5.12 5.22 14.23
CA ASN A 177 -5.78 6.38 14.83
C ASN A 177 -6.26 7.43 13.81
N VAL A 178 -5.72 7.43 12.60
CA VAL A 178 -6.08 8.42 11.55
C VAL A 178 -6.84 7.76 10.41
N LEU A 179 -6.38 6.59 9.95
CA LEU A 179 -7.06 5.85 8.88
C LEU A 179 -8.16 4.93 9.40
N CYS A 180 -8.19 4.67 10.72
CA CYS A 180 -9.15 3.80 11.40
C CYS A 180 -9.19 2.38 10.84
N PHE A 181 -8.03 1.82 10.47
CA PHE A 181 -7.93 0.38 10.23
C PHE A 181 -7.87 -0.37 11.56
N ASN A 182 -8.52 -1.52 11.61
CA ASN A 182 -8.39 -2.45 12.72
C ASN A 182 -7.03 -3.13 12.65
N SER A 183 -6.27 -3.10 13.75
CA SER A 183 -4.95 -3.73 13.82
C SER A 183 -4.99 -5.23 13.56
N ASN A 184 -6.10 -5.90 13.86
CA ASN A 184 -6.26 -7.35 13.66
C ASN A 184 -6.42 -7.73 12.19
N ASP A 185 -6.76 -6.77 11.32
CA ASP A 185 -6.94 -7.02 9.90
C ASP A 185 -5.67 -6.67 9.10
N ILE A 186 -4.65 -6.10 9.75
CA ILE A 186 -3.36 -5.79 9.14
C ILE A 186 -2.51 -7.06 9.15
N ILE A 187 -2.08 -7.49 7.98
CA ILE A 187 -1.27 -8.68 7.80
C ILE A 187 0.19 -8.28 7.61
N ARG A 188 1.08 -8.89 8.39
CA ARG A 188 2.53 -8.75 8.24
C ARG A 188 3.01 -9.63 7.09
N THR A 189 3.71 -9.04 6.12
CA THR A 189 4.34 -9.78 5.03
C THR A 189 5.63 -10.42 5.52
N PRO A 190 5.74 -11.77 5.55
CA PRO A 190 6.95 -12.43 6.01
C PRO A 190 8.00 -12.46 4.90
N PHE A 191 9.25 -12.21 5.27
CA PHE A 191 10.42 -12.37 4.39
C PHE A 191 11.25 -13.59 4.82
N ARG A 192 11.41 -14.56 3.91
CA ARG A 192 12.08 -15.86 4.17
C ARG A 192 13.31 -16.02 3.28
N ARG A 193 14.37 -16.65 3.79
CA ARG A 193 15.55 -17.01 2.99
C ARG A 193 15.38 -18.41 2.32
N PRO A 194 15.87 -18.61 1.08
CA PRO A 194 16.46 -17.61 0.19
C PRO A 194 15.39 -16.72 -0.46
N PHE A 195 15.71 -15.43 -0.60
CA PHE A 195 14.85 -14.43 -1.23
C PHE A 195 14.63 -14.76 -2.71
N CYS A 196 13.42 -14.53 -3.20
CA CYS A 196 13.13 -14.51 -4.62
C CYS A 196 13.67 -13.21 -5.24
N TYR A 197 14.95 -13.19 -5.63
CA TYR A 197 15.52 -12.03 -6.30
C TYR A 197 14.85 -11.81 -7.67
N PRO A 198 14.72 -10.55 -8.14
CA PRO A 198 14.49 -10.26 -9.53
C PRO A 198 15.68 -10.84 -10.31
N ILE A 199 15.44 -11.85 -11.14
CA ILE A 199 16.41 -12.23 -12.16
C ILE A 199 16.49 -11.01 -13.06
N HIS A 200 17.56 -10.22 -12.94
CA HIS A 200 17.91 -9.24 -13.95
C HIS A 200 17.84 -9.96 -15.30
N SER A 201 17.00 -9.46 -16.21
CA SER A 201 17.07 -9.86 -17.60
C SER A 201 18.54 -9.75 -18.01
N LYS A 202 19.14 -10.89 -18.35
CA LYS A 202 20.48 -10.88 -18.94
C LYS A 202 20.39 -9.94 -20.13
N LYS A 203 21.05 -8.77 -20.03
CA LYS A 203 21.36 -7.92 -21.15
C LYS A 203 21.85 -8.83 -22.27
N ASN A 204 21.17 -8.83 -23.41
CA ASN A 204 21.59 -9.54 -24.62
C ASN A 204 23.07 -9.21 -24.88
N ARG A 205 23.95 -10.16 -24.59
CA ARG A 205 25.33 -10.16 -25.09
C ARG A 205 25.34 -10.97 -26.38
N TYR A 206 24.84 -10.33 -27.42
CA TYR A 206 25.34 -10.54 -28.78
C TYR A 206 25.72 -9.16 -29.29
N SER A 207 26.88 -8.68 -28.86
CA SER A 207 27.63 -7.71 -29.64
C SER A 207 28.20 -8.49 -30.82
N THR A 208 27.72 -8.14 -32.00
CA THR A 208 28.49 -8.19 -33.23
C THR A 208 29.90 -7.63 -33.01
N GLU A 209 30.92 -8.37 -33.46
CA GLU A 209 32.00 -7.93 -34.35
C GLU A 209 33.22 -8.87 -34.25
N PRO A 210 34.06 -8.97 -35.29
CA PRO A 210 33.92 -8.48 -36.66
C PRO A 210 33.61 -9.60 -37.69
#